data_AF-A0A2P6RDZ2-F1
#
_entry.id   AF-A0A2P6RDZ2-F1
#
_cell.length_a   1.000
_cell.length_b   1.000
_cell.length_c   1.000
_cell.angle_alpha   90.00
_cell.angle_beta   90.00
_cell.angle_gamma   90.00
#
_symmetry.space_group_name_H-M   'P 1'
#
loop_
_entity.id
_entity.type
_entity.pdbx_description
1 polymer ?
#
loop_
_entity_poly.entity_id
_entity_poly.type
_entity_poly.pdbx_seq_one_letter_code
_entity_poly.pdbx_strand_id
1 'polypeptide(L)'
;MIERAKCKKCGAILKCDSATGTGSMLRHHNSCSTSSASNVVSPQSAIRSTKFQYEKFCELLIEAIIRHDLPFSFVEYEGIRDVFSYISPALKLPCRNTVKAHVLKLFKSEKVKLQTLLSSVQGRLCLTADLWTSLATDGYLTTCSPAVSCLF
;
A
#
# COMPACT_ATOMS: atom_id res chain seq x y z
N MET A 1 -57.54 -15.11 -25.12
CA MET A 1 -56.70 -14.68 -23.99
C MET A 1 -55.33 -14.33 -24.57
N ILE A 2 -54.81 -13.11 -24.39
CA ILE A 2 -53.53 -12.70 -25.01
C ILE A 2 -52.41 -13.05 -24.04
N GLU A 3 -51.52 -13.96 -24.43
CA GLU A 3 -50.34 -14.29 -23.64
C GLU A 3 -49.31 -13.17 -23.72
N ARG A 4 -48.57 -12.95 -22.63
CA ARG A 4 -47.57 -11.88 -22.53
C ARG A 4 -46.28 -12.42 -21.93
N ALA A 5 -45.15 -12.12 -22.57
CA ALA A 5 -43.82 -12.51 -22.13
C ALA A 5 -43.05 -11.30 -21.61
N LYS A 6 -42.30 -11.47 -20.51
CA LYS A 6 -41.47 -10.39 -19.92
C LYS A 6 -40.01 -10.57 -20.34
N CYS A 7 -39.40 -9.52 -20.89
CA CYS A 7 -37.97 -9.51 -21.20
C CYS A 7 -37.14 -9.53 -19.92
N LYS A 8 -36.19 -10.47 -19.81
CA LYS A 8 -35.30 -10.59 -18.65
C LYS A 8 -34.26 -9.46 -18.56
N LYS A 9 -33.94 -8.80 -19.68
CA LYS A 9 -32.88 -7.78 -19.76
C LYS A 9 -33.34 -6.35 -19.47
N CYS A 10 -34.60 -6.01 -19.75
CA CYS A 10 -35.13 -4.66 -19.51
C CYS A 10 -36.49 -4.66 -18.81
N GLY A 11 -37.06 -5.83 -18.51
CA GLY A 11 -38.33 -5.97 -17.84
C GLY A 11 -39.57 -5.64 -18.69
N ALA A 12 -39.41 -5.25 -19.96
CA ALA A 12 -40.53 -4.91 -20.84
C ALA A 12 -41.47 -6.11 -21.07
N ILE A 13 -42.78 -5.87 -21.02
CA ILE A 13 -43.81 -6.90 -21.25
C ILE A 13 -44.23 -6.84 -22.72
N LEU A 14 -43.96 -7.92 -23.44
CA LEU A 14 -44.26 -8.10 -24.85
C LEU A 14 -45.54 -8.92 -25.01
N LYS A 15 -46.35 -8.57 -26.01
CA LYS A 15 -47.52 -9.37 -26.39
C LYS A 15 -47.06 -10.55 -27.24
N CYS A 16 -47.60 -11.71 -26.93
CA CYS A 16 -47.41 -12.95 -27.66
C CYS A 16 -48.78 -13.36 -28.18
N ASP A 17 -49.06 -13.00 -29.43
CA ASP A 17 -50.22 -13.51 -30.15
C ASP A 17 -49.75 -14.48 -31.24
N SER A 18 -50.62 -15.43 -31.60
CA SER A 18 -50.32 -16.44 -32.62
C SER A 18 -50.20 -15.83 -34.03
N ALA A 19 -50.63 -14.57 -34.21
CA ALA A 19 -50.68 -13.87 -35.49
C ALA A 19 -49.36 -13.16 -35.85
N THR A 20 -48.63 -12.62 -34.87
CA THR A 20 -47.36 -11.91 -35.09
C THR A 20 -46.10 -12.75 -34.82
N GLY A 21 -46.28 -14.00 -34.37
CA GLY A 21 -45.20 -14.96 -34.18
C GLY A 21 -44.08 -14.43 -33.26
N THR A 22 -42.82 -14.71 -33.59
CA THR A 22 -41.64 -14.26 -32.81
C THR A 22 -41.16 -12.84 -33.20
N GLY A 23 -41.82 -12.18 -34.15
CA GLY A 23 -41.39 -10.89 -34.70
C GLY A 23 -41.38 -9.75 -33.68
N SER A 24 -42.33 -9.75 -32.74
CA SER A 24 -42.39 -8.76 -31.65
C SER A 24 -41.17 -8.88 -30.71
N MET A 25 -40.75 -10.11 -30.43
CA MET A 25 -39.59 -10.42 -29.59
C MET A 25 -38.27 -10.11 -30.30
N LEU A 26 -38.19 -10.34 -31.61
CA LEU A 26 -37.00 -10.04 -32.42
C LEU A 26 -36.78 -8.53 -32.59
N ARG A 27 -37.84 -7.77 -32.87
CA ARG A 27 -37.76 -6.29 -32.90
C ARG A 27 -37.34 -5.74 -31.55
N HIS A 28 -37.89 -6.28 -30.47
CA HIS A 28 -37.48 -5.90 -29.13
C HIS A 28 -36.03 -6.28 -28.84
N HIS A 29 -35.58 -7.48 -29.22
CA HIS A 29 -34.19 -7.91 -29.05
C HIS A 29 -33.20 -6.93 -29.69
N ASN A 30 -33.52 -6.42 -30.88
CA ASN A 30 -32.65 -5.51 -31.62
C ASN A 30 -32.66 -4.07 -31.08
N SER A 31 -33.71 -3.66 -30.36
CA SER A 31 -33.83 -2.30 -29.80
C SER A 31 -33.80 -2.24 -28.27
N CYS A 32 -33.65 -3.38 -27.59
CA CYS A 32 -33.64 -3.46 -26.15
C CYS A 32 -32.38 -2.79 -25.60
N SER A 33 -32.53 -1.54 -25.18
CA SER A 33 -31.51 -0.78 -24.47
C SER A 33 -31.05 -1.60 -23.26
N THR A 34 -29.75 -1.89 -23.22
CA THR A 34 -29.06 -2.60 -22.14
C THR A 34 -29.08 -1.73 -20.89
N SER A 35 -30.20 -1.72 -20.19
CA SER A 35 -30.38 -1.01 -18.93
C SER A 35 -30.97 -1.96 -17.90
N SER A 36 -30.30 -3.10 -17.67
CA SER A 36 -30.32 -3.80 -16.38
C SER A 36 -28.95 -4.43 -16.13
N ALA A 37 -28.32 -3.98 -15.06
CA ALA A 37 -27.25 -4.64 -14.31
C ALA A 37 -27.11 -6.14 -14.59
N SER A 38 -26.10 -6.51 -15.36
CA SER A 38 -25.56 -7.86 -15.44
C SER A 38 -24.11 -7.73 -15.90
N ASN A 39 -23.22 -8.17 -15.02
CA ASN A 39 -21.77 -8.15 -15.13
C ASN A 39 -21.27 -8.52 -16.54
N VAL A 40 -20.88 -7.50 -17.31
CA VAL A 40 -19.92 -7.70 -18.39
C VAL A 40 -18.58 -7.89 -17.69
N VAL A 41 -18.17 -9.15 -17.49
CA VAL A 41 -16.76 -9.48 -17.29
C VAL A 41 -16.07 -9.12 -18.59
N SER A 42 -15.63 -7.87 -18.69
CA SER A 42 -14.59 -7.49 -19.61
C SER A 42 -13.35 -8.33 -19.27
N PRO A 43 -12.65 -8.93 -20.24
CA PRO A 43 -11.33 -9.52 -20.01
C PRO A 43 -10.26 -8.43 -19.85
N GLN A 44 -10.64 -7.21 -19.47
CA GLN A 44 -9.76 -6.32 -18.73
C GLN A 44 -9.68 -6.91 -17.32
N SER A 45 -8.75 -7.85 -17.17
CA SER A 45 -7.93 -8.04 -15.97
C SER A 45 -8.52 -7.35 -14.75
N ALA A 46 -8.94 -8.13 -13.77
CA ALA A 46 -9.13 -7.68 -12.41
C ALA A 46 -7.82 -7.07 -11.87
N ILE A 47 -7.48 -5.87 -12.35
CA ILE A 47 -6.74 -4.89 -11.60
C ILE A 47 -7.75 -4.55 -10.53
N ARG A 48 -7.66 -5.26 -9.40
CA ARG A 48 -8.07 -4.69 -8.12
C ARG A 48 -7.47 -3.29 -8.14
N SER A 49 -8.27 -2.28 -8.42
CA SER A 49 -7.88 -0.90 -8.17
C SER A 49 -7.84 -0.84 -6.64
N THR A 50 -6.71 -1.29 -6.09
CA THR A 50 -6.38 -1.10 -4.70
C THR A 50 -6.33 0.40 -4.57
N LYS A 51 -7.39 0.98 -4.01
CA LYS A 51 -7.48 2.40 -3.72
C LYS A 51 -6.13 2.81 -3.13
N PHE A 52 -5.43 3.71 -3.80
CA PHE A 52 -4.09 4.12 -3.38
C PHE A 52 -4.17 4.60 -1.92
N GLN A 53 -3.52 3.88 -1.02
CA GLN A 53 -3.50 4.21 0.40
C GLN A 53 -2.25 5.04 0.68
N TYR A 54 -2.44 6.34 0.89
CA TYR A 54 -1.35 7.28 1.15
C TYR A 54 -0.50 6.87 2.37
N GLU A 55 -1.14 6.39 3.43
CA GLU A 55 -0.47 5.91 4.63
C GLU A 55 0.49 4.76 4.31
N LYS A 56 0.04 3.79 3.50
CA LYS A 56 0.87 2.65 3.12
C LYS A 56 2.05 3.06 2.25
N PHE A 57 1.85 4.01 1.36
CA PHE A 57 2.93 4.60 0.57
C PHE A 57 4.00 5.23 1.46
N CYS A 58 3.58 6.05 2.42
CA CYS A 58 4.51 6.69 3.37
C CYS A 58 5.29 5.67 4.18
N GLU A 59 4.62 4.63 4.69
CA GLU A 59 5.29 3.53 5.41
C GLU A 59 6.39 2.88 4.55
N LEU A 60 6.06 2.49 3.32
CA LEU A 60 7.00 1.84 2.40
C LEU A 60 8.17 2.76 2.03
N LEU A 61 7.90 4.04 1.83
CA LEU A 61 8.94 5.03 1.53
C LEU A 61 9.92 5.19 2.69
N ILE A 62 9.39 5.30 3.92
CA ILE A 62 10.22 5.41 5.13
C ILE A 62 11.01 4.13 5.37
N GLU A 63 10.39 2.97 5.18
CA GLU A 63 11.08 1.68 5.28
C GLU A 63 12.22 1.57 4.27
N ALA A 64 12.02 2.02 3.02
CA ALA A 64 13.08 2.05 2.01
C ALA A 64 14.23 2.97 2.42
N ILE A 65 13.94 4.14 2.98
CA ILE A 65 14.96 5.08 3.47
C ILE A 65 15.81 4.43 4.56
N ILE A 66 15.19 3.75 5.53
CA ILE A 66 15.90 3.07 6.62
C ILE A 66 16.70 1.88 6.09
N ARG A 67 16.09 1.03 5.25
CA ARG A 67 16.71 -0.20 4.74
C ARG A 67 17.95 0.07 3.90
N HIS A 68 17.96 1.17 3.16
CA HIS A 68 19.05 1.53 2.25
C HIS A 68 19.94 2.67 2.79
N ASP A 69 19.78 3.03 4.07
CA ASP A 69 20.53 4.11 4.73
C ASP A 69 20.57 5.42 3.91
N LEU A 70 19.42 5.79 3.35
CA LEU A 70 19.30 6.99 2.53
C LEU A 70 19.19 8.23 3.41
N PRO A 71 19.71 9.39 2.95
CA PRO A 71 19.54 10.63 3.69
C PRO A 71 18.06 11.01 3.75
N PHE A 72 17.61 11.59 4.87
CA PHE A 72 16.20 12.02 5.01
C PHE A 72 15.77 13.09 4.00
N SER A 73 16.73 13.79 3.37
CA SER A 73 16.48 14.71 2.26
C SER A 73 16.09 14.00 0.95
N PHE A 74 16.21 12.68 0.87
CA PHE A 74 15.86 11.88 -0.31
C PHE A 74 14.45 12.19 -0.83
N VAL A 75 13.48 12.37 0.08
CA VAL A 75 12.07 12.69 -0.28
C VAL A 75 11.89 14.11 -0.83
N GLU A 76 12.88 14.97 -0.67
CA GLU A 76 12.85 16.37 -1.12
C GLU A 76 13.65 16.60 -2.41
N TYR A 77 14.38 15.60 -2.90
CA TYR A 77 15.14 15.69 -4.14
C TYR A 77 14.21 15.94 -5.33
N GLU A 78 14.54 16.93 -6.16
CA GLU A 78 13.71 17.35 -7.30
C GLU A 78 13.35 16.18 -8.21
N GLY A 79 14.34 15.39 -8.62
CA GLY A 79 14.10 14.21 -9.46
C GLY A 79 13.20 13.15 -8.80
N ILE A 80 13.25 13.00 -7.47
CA ILE A 80 12.34 12.09 -6.76
C ILE A 80 10.92 12.65 -6.75
N ARG A 81 10.77 13.97 -6.52
CA ARG A 81 9.46 14.64 -6.57
C ARG A 81 8.85 14.55 -7.95
N ASP A 82 9.64 14.74 -9.00
CA ASP A 82 9.19 14.63 -10.40
C ASP A 82 8.69 13.23 -10.73
N VAL A 83 9.44 12.18 -10.32
CA VAL A 83 9.03 10.79 -10.51
C VAL A 83 7.70 10.50 -9.83
N PHE A 84 7.52 10.91 -8.58
CA PHE A 84 6.27 10.66 -7.85
C PHE A 84 5.10 11.52 -8.34
N SER A 85 5.35 12.76 -8.77
CA SER A 85 4.34 13.62 -9.40
C SER A 85 3.88 13.07 -10.75
N TYR A 86 4.77 12.43 -11.51
CA TYR A 86 4.40 11.73 -12.75
C TYR A 86 3.52 10.50 -12.48
N ILE A 87 3.86 9.70 -11.45
CA ILE A 87 3.08 8.50 -11.09
C ILE A 87 1.69 8.86 -10.57
N SER A 88 1.59 9.89 -9.72
CA SER A 88 0.32 10.33 -9.14
C SER A 88 0.36 11.82 -8.81
N PRO A 89 -0.32 12.68 -9.60
CA PRO A 89 -0.32 14.13 -9.38
C PRO A 89 -0.92 14.56 -8.02
N ALA A 90 -1.79 13.73 -7.44
CA ALA A 90 -2.40 13.99 -6.14
C ALA A 90 -1.51 13.58 -4.95
N LEU A 91 -0.40 12.88 -5.21
CA LEU A 91 0.51 12.39 -4.18
C LEU A 91 1.39 13.53 -3.66
N LYS A 92 1.26 13.82 -2.37
CA LYS A 92 2.15 14.75 -1.67
C LYS A 92 3.20 13.97 -0.91
N LEU A 93 4.47 14.10 -1.30
CA LEU A 93 5.56 13.48 -0.55
C LEU A 93 5.67 14.08 0.86
N PRO A 94 5.99 13.26 1.88
CA PRO A 94 6.30 13.77 3.21
C PRO A 94 7.56 14.64 3.15
N CYS A 95 7.65 15.68 3.98
CA CYS A 95 8.89 16.43 4.13
C CYS A 95 9.90 15.67 4.99
N ARG A 96 11.16 16.11 4.95
CA ARG A 96 12.26 15.55 5.74
C ARG A 96 11.94 15.45 7.23
N ASN A 97 11.27 16.47 7.79
CA ASN A 97 10.91 16.50 9.20
C ASN A 97 9.87 15.43 9.56
N THR A 98 8.90 15.17 8.67
CA THR A 98 7.91 14.10 8.84
C THR A 98 8.57 12.73 8.79
N VAL A 99 9.48 12.51 7.83
CA VAL A 99 10.28 11.27 7.75
C VAL A 99 11.07 11.08 9.03
N LYS A 100 11.81 12.11 9.47
CA LYS A 100 12.61 12.06 10.71
C LYS A 100 11.75 11.73 11.93
N ALA A 101 10.60 12.38 12.08
CA ALA A 101 9.68 12.11 13.20
C ALA A 101 9.18 10.66 13.18
N HIS A 102 8.88 10.12 12.00
CA HIS A 102 8.43 8.74 11.85
C HIS A 102 9.54 7.73 12.16
N VAL A 103 10.75 7.96 11.66
CA VAL A 103 11.93 7.13 11.97
C VAL A 103 12.20 7.14 13.48
N LEU A 104 12.13 8.30 14.14
CA LEU A 104 12.29 8.41 15.59
C LEU A 104 11.22 7.63 16.36
N LYS A 105 9.97 7.65 15.89
CA LYS A 105 8.88 6.86 16.49
C LYS A 105 9.16 5.36 16.36
N LEU A 106 9.60 4.91 15.18
CA LEU A 106 9.95 3.51 14.96
C LEU A 106 11.13 3.09 15.83
N PHE A 107 12.19 3.90 15.90
CA PHE A 107 13.34 3.67 16.77
C PHE A 107 12.93 3.54 18.24
N LYS A 108 12.07 4.43 18.75
CA LYS A 108 11.56 4.35 20.12
C LYS A 108 10.80 3.05 20.39
N SER A 109 9.96 2.63 19.44
CA SER A 109 9.23 1.35 19.54
C SER A 109 10.20 0.17 19.57
N GLU A 110 11.16 0.13 18.66
CA GLU A 110 12.11 -0.97 18.55
C GLU A 110 13.07 -1.03 19.74
N LYS A 111 13.49 0.14 20.26
CA LYS A 111 14.26 0.25 21.49
C LYS A 111 13.54 -0.40 22.67
N VAL A 112 12.24 -0.16 22.83
CA VAL A 112 11.45 -0.78 23.92
C VAL A 112 11.39 -2.29 23.74
N LYS A 113 11.19 -2.80 22.52
CA LYS A 113 11.20 -4.25 22.26
C LYS A 113 12.55 -4.88 22.59
N LEU A 114 13.64 -4.25 22.17
CA LEU A 114 15.00 -4.70 22.47
C LEU A 114 15.28 -4.66 23.97
N GLN A 115 14.83 -3.63 24.69
CA GLN A 115 14.94 -3.57 26.15
C GLN A 115 14.18 -4.72 26.81
N THR A 116 12.95 -5.00 26.39
CA THR A 116 12.19 -6.14 26.91
C THR A 116 12.89 -7.48 26.63
N LEU A 117 13.42 -7.64 25.41
CA LEU A 117 14.19 -8.84 25.03
C LEU A 117 15.42 -9.00 25.91
N LEU A 118 16.22 -7.95 26.09
CA LEU A 118 17.42 -7.98 26.93
C LEU A 118 17.09 -8.26 28.41
N SER A 119 16.01 -7.67 28.93
CA SER A 119 15.54 -7.93 30.29
C SER A 119 15.05 -9.37 30.51
N SER A 120 14.65 -10.07 29.44
CA SER A 120 14.24 -11.48 29.52
C SER A 120 15.40 -12.47 29.56
N VAL A 121 16.63 -12.02 29.26
CA VAL A 121 17.83 -12.87 29.26
C VAL A 121 18.25 -13.15 30.70
N GLN A 122 18.22 -14.42 31.11
CA GLN A 122 18.63 -14.87 32.45
C GLN A 122 20.17 -15.00 32.61
N GLY A 123 20.94 -14.67 31.56
CA GLY A 123 22.40 -14.77 31.52
C GLY A 123 23.13 -13.44 31.73
N ARG A 124 24.47 -13.49 31.65
CA ARG A 124 25.32 -12.29 31.70
C ARG A 124 25.43 -11.68 30.30
N LEU A 125 25.21 -10.37 30.19
CA LEU A 125 25.43 -9.60 28.97
C LEU A 125 26.79 -8.91 29.06
N CYS A 126 27.65 -9.12 28.06
CA CYS A 126 28.91 -8.38 27.93
C CYS A 126 28.75 -7.27 26.90
N LEU A 127 28.98 -6.02 27.28
CA LEU A 127 28.99 -4.87 26.38
C LEU A 127 30.44 -4.51 26.07
N THR A 128 30.79 -4.42 24.80
CA THR A 128 32.09 -3.89 24.38
C THR A 128 31.95 -2.42 24.04
N ALA A 129 32.84 -1.61 24.58
CA ALA A 129 32.95 -0.19 24.29
C ALA A 129 34.27 0.06 23.56
N ASP A 130 34.20 0.75 22.43
CA ASP A 130 35.37 1.18 21.67
C ASP A 130 35.48 2.71 21.72
N LEU A 131 36.68 3.22 22.00
CA LEU A 131 36.98 4.65 22.06
C LEU A 131 37.95 4.99 20.94
N TRP A 132 37.58 5.96 20.12
CA TRP A 132 38.48 6.53 19.12
C TRP A 132 38.39 8.05 19.08
N THR A 133 39.46 8.69 18.63
CA THR A 133 39.51 10.15 18.41
C THR A 133 39.51 10.40 16.90
N SER A 134 38.66 11.31 16.42
CA SER A 134 38.72 11.71 15.02
C SER A 134 39.93 12.61 14.76
N LEU A 135 40.23 12.78 13.47
CA LEU A 135 41.21 13.77 12.99
C LEU A 135 40.84 15.21 13.38
N ALA A 136 39.57 15.47 13.70
CA ALA A 136 39.08 16.77 14.17
C ALA A 136 39.20 16.95 15.70
N THR A 137 39.94 16.06 16.39
CA THR A 137 40.10 16.02 17.87
C THR A 137 38.85 15.70 18.68
N ASP A 138 37.75 15.33 18.02
CA ASP A 138 36.53 14.88 18.70
C ASP A 138 36.72 13.43 19.20
N GLY A 139 36.40 13.19 20.47
CA GLY A 139 36.38 11.84 21.04
C GLY A 139 35.04 11.15 20.80
N TYR A 140 35.07 9.92 20.30
CA TYR A 140 33.91 9.07 20.06
C TYR A 140 34.01 7.84 20.95
N LEU A 141 32.89 7.52 21.59
CA LEU A 141 32.66 6.26 22.28
C LEU A 141 31.55 5.54 21.52
N THR A 142 31.81 4.33 21.06
CA THR A 142 30.77 3.45 20.56
C THR A 142 30.62 2.23 21.44
N THR A 143 29.36 1.86 21.69
CA THR A 143 29.02 0.66 22.44
C THR A 143 28.42 -0.34 21.47
N CYS A 144 29.10 -1.46 21.25
CA CYS A 144 28.55 -2.55 20.45
C CYS A 144 27.60 -3.41 21.31
N SER A 145 26.47 -3.81 20.72
CA SER A 145 25.41 -4.61 21.34
C SER A 145 25.93 -5.95 21.91
N PRO A 146 25.30 -6.51 22.96
CA PRO A 146 25.87 -7.63 23.69
C PRO A 146 26.08 -8.87 22.82
N ALA A 147 27.29 -9.41 22.88
CA ALA A 147 27.52 -10.82 22.57
C ALA A 147 26.98 -11.63 23.76
N VAL A 148 26.12 -12.62 23.50
CA VAL A 148 25.83 -13.65 24.50
C VAL A 148 27.10 -14.47 24.65
N SER A 149 27.93 -14.09 25.61
CA SER A 149 29.13 -14.86 25.95
C SER A 149 28.69 -16.14 26.65
N CYS A 150 28.49 -17.21 25.87
CA CYS A 150 28.65 -18.58 26.34
C CYS A 150 30.14 -18.80 26.64
N LEU A 151 30.61 -18.30 27.78
CA LEU A 151 31.85 -18.76 28.37
C LEU A 151 31.46 -19.77 29.45
N PHE A 152 31.70 -21.04 29.11
CA PHE A 152 31.76 -22.18 30.01
C PHE A 152 32.73 -21.90 31.18
#